data_AF-A0A7D5MZ19-F1
#
_entry.id   AF-A0A7D5MZ19-F1
#
_cell.length_a   1.000
_cell.length_b   1.000
_cell.length_c   1.000
_cell.angle_alpha   90.00
_cell.angle_beta   90.00
_cell.angle_gamma   90.00
#
_symmetry.space_group_name_H-M   'P 1'
#
loop_
_entity.id
_entity.type
_entity.pdbx_description
1 polymer ?
#
loop_
_entity_poly.entity_id
_entity_poly.type
_entity_poly.pdbx_seq_one_letter_code
_entity_poly.pdbx_strand_id
1 'polypeptide(L)'
;MAGLFIEIVAALMILLGWKARFGAFILVIYLLVITFAFHHFWDLQSVTEAQTEMHHFGKNLIIIGGLLYVMAFGPGKICLSQKERMMR
;
A
#
# COMPACT_ATOMS: atom_id res chain seq x y z
N MET A 1 -4.54 -15.38 -6.55
CA MET A 1 -3.07 -15.59 -6.71
C MET A 1 -2.35 -14.36 -7.26
N ALA A 2 -2.84 -13.69 -8.31
CA ALA A 2 -2.18 -12.52 -8.88
C ALA A 2 -2.03 -11.34 -7.88
N GLY A 3 -3.05 -11.05 -7.05
CA GLY A 3 -3.01 -9.97 -6.05
C GLY A 3 -1.87 -10.12 -5.03
N LEU A 4 -1.68 -11.34 -4.50
CA LEU A 4 -0.58 -11.65 -3.59
C LEU A 4 0.81 -11.35 -4.20
N PHE A 5 0.99 -11.69 -5.47
CA PHE A 5 2.24 -11.40 -6.17
C PHE A 5 2.48 -9.89 -6.30
N ILE A 6 1.44 -9.11 -6.65
CA ILE A 6 1.52 -7.66 -6.74
C ILE A 6 1.88 -7.05 -5.39
N GLU A 7 1.21 -7.49 -4.33
CA GLU A 7 1.44 -7.02 -2.96
C GLU A 7 2.89 -7.26 -2.53
N ILE A 8 3.38 -8.50 -2.69
CA ILE A 8 4.73 -8.87 -2.27
C ILE A 8 5.79 -8.10 -3.07
N VAL A 9 5.67 -8.07 -4.41
CA VAL A 9 6.68 -7.41 -5.25
C VAL A 9 6.71 -5.90 -4.98
N ALA A 10 5.56 -5.25 -4.91
CA ALA A 10 5.50 -3.82 -4.66
C ALA A 10 5.92 -3.45 -3.23
N ALA A 11 5.61 -4.29 -2.23
CA ALA A 11 6.10 -4.12 -0.87
C ALA A 11 7.63 -4.26 -0.80
N LEU A 12 8.23 -5.24 -1.49
CA LEU A 12 9.67 -5.41 -1.55
C LEU A 12 10.38 -4.22 -2.22
N MET A 13 9.79 -3.65 -3.26
CA MET A 13 10.31 -2.43 -3.90
C MET A 13 10.38 -1.25 -2.91
N ILE A 14 9.35 -1.10 -2.08
CA ILE A 14 9.31 -0.06 -1.04
C ILE A 14 10.33 -0.37 0.06
N LEU A 15 10.31 -1.59 0.59
CA LEU A 15 11.16 -2.03 1.70
C LEU A 15 12.65 -1.90 1.38
N LEU A 16 13.06 -2.30 0.18
CA LEU A 16 14.45 -2.20 -0.28
C LEU A 16 14.82 -0.79 -0.76
N GLY A 17 13.83 0.10 -0.88
CA GLY A 17 14.00 1.43 -1.46
C GLY A 17 14.36 1.42 -2.95
N TRP A 18 14.15 0.29 -3.63
CA TRP A 18 14.39 0.13 -5.06
C TRP A 18 13.09 0.40 -5.84
N LYS A 19 13.05 1.50 -6.61
CA LYS A 19 11.82 1.98 -7.27
C LYS A 19 10.63 2.15 -6.29
N ALA A 20 10.91 2.55 -5.05
CA ALA A 20 9.90 2.65 -3.98
C ALA A 20 8.67 3.51 -4.35
N ARG A 21 8.84 4.62 -5.07
CA ARG A 21 7.72 5.45 -5.54
C ARG A 21 6.78 4.70 -6.49
N PHE A 22 7.35 3.86 -7.35
CA PHE A 22 6.56 3.03 -8.28
C PHE A 22 5.84 1.90 -7.55
N GLY A 23 6.53 1.23 -6.60
CA GLY A 23 5.89 0.23 -5.74
C GLY A 23 4.74 0.82 -4.91
N ALA A 24 4.96 2.01 -4.33
CA ALA A 24 3.93 2.72 -3.57
C ALA A 24 2.74 3.10 -4.45
N PHE A 25 2.96 3.60 -5.66
CA PHE A 25 1.89 3.88 -6.61
C PHE A 25 1.04 2.65 -6.94
N ILE A 26 1.68 1.51 -7.24
CA ILE A 26 0.99 0.25 -7.52
C ILE A 26 0.11 -0.16 -6.32
N LEU A 27 0.66 -0.13 -5.11
CA LEU A 27 -0.09 -0.51 -3.90
C LEU A 27 -1.23 0.46 -3.58
N VAL A 28 -1.08 1.77 -3.83
CA VAL A 28 -2.17 2.73 -3.64
C VAL A 28 -3.35 2.38 -4.55
N ILE A 29 -3.10 2.16 -5.85
CA ILE A 29 -4.16 1.81 -6.80
C ILE A 29 -4.80 0.48 -6.42
N TYR A 30 -3.98 -0.52 -6.10
CA TYR A 30 -4.48 -1.83 -5.70
C TYR A 30 -5.33 -1.76 -4.44
N LEU A 31 -4.86 -1.09 -3.39
CA LEU A 31 -5.61 -0.96 -2.14
C LEU A 31 -6.87 -0.12 -2.31
N LEU A 32 -6.89 0.91 -3.14
CA LEU A 32 -8.12 1.64 -3.45
C LEU A 32 -9.17 0.71 -4.06
N VAL A 33 -8.79 -0.07 -5.08
CA VAL A 33 -9.70 -1.04 -5.70
C VAL A 33 -10.20 -2.06 -4.68
N ILE A 34 -9.31 -2.67 -3.90
CA ILE A 34 -9.72 -3.68 -2.91
C ILE A 34 -10.62 -3.07 -1.83
N THR A 35 -10.29 -1.89 -1.34
CA THR A 35 -11.00 -1.24 -0.23
C THR A 35 -12.42 -0.87 -0.61
N PHE A 36 -12.61 -0.26 -1.79
CA PHE A 36 -13.95 0.12 -2.24
C PHE A 36 -14.76 -1.06 -2.80
N ALA A 37 -14.11 -2.06 -3.41
CA ALA A 37 -14.82 -3.22 -3.95
C ALA A 37 -15.26 -4.21 -2.87
N PHE A 38 -14.44 -4.47 -1.85
CA PHE A 38 -14.65 -5.57 -0.90
C PHE A 38 -14.98 -5.15 0.53
N HIS A 39 -14.67 -3.91 0.93
CA HIS A 39 -14.85 -3.45 2.32
C HIS A 39 -15.87 -2.31 2.44
N HIS A 40 -16.95 -2.38 1.66
CA HIS A 40 -18.05 -1.41 1.64
C HIS A 40 -18.99 -1.60 2.86
N PHE A 41 -18.49 -1.28 4.05
CA PHE A 41 -19.18 -1.52 5.32
C PHE A 41 -20.52 -0.78 5.47
N TRP A 42 -20.73 0.29 4.70
CA TRP A 42 -21.93 1.13 4.75
C TRP A 42 -23.19 0.50 4.13
N ASP A 43 -23.04 -0.58 3.35
CA ASP A 43 -24.17 -1.29 2.75
C ASP A 43 -24.62 -2.50 3.60
N LEU A 44 -23.95 -2.78 4.73
CA LEU A 44 -24.22 -3.93 5.58
C LEU A 44 -25.30 -3.65 6.63
N GLN A 45 -26.24 -4.58 6.79
CA GLN A 45 -27.32 -4.50 7.78
C GLN A 45 -26.93 -5.11 9.15
N SER A 46 -25.98 -6.06 9.15
CA SER A 46 -25.46 -6.68 10.37
C SER A 46 -24.42 -5.76 11.02
N VAL A 47 -24.67 -5.35 12.27
CA VAL A 47 -23.77 -4.44 13.01
C VAL A 47 -22.39 -5.06 13.19
N THR A 48 -22.31 -6.37 13.49
CA THR A 48 -21.04 -7.07 13.71
C THR A 48 -20.21 -7.20 12.43
N GLU A 49 -20.87 -7.48 11.30
CA GLU A 49 -20.19 -7.53 10.00
C GLU A 49 -19.74 -6.14 9.55
N ALA A 50 -20.60 -5.13 9.71
CA ALA A 50 -20.27 -3.74 9.41
C ALA A 50 -19.04 -3.26 10.18
N GLN A 51 -18.91 -3.60 11.48
CA GLN A 51 -17.72 -3.26 12.27
C GLN A 51 -16.45 -3.94 11.75
N THR A 52 -16.54 -5.20 11.32
CA THR A 52 -15.41 -5.96 10.78
C THR A 52 -14.93 -5.37 9.46
N GLU A 53 -15.86 -5.08 8.55
CA GLU A 53 -15.53 -4.46 7.27
C GLU A 53 -15.07 -3.01 7.43
N MET A 54 -15.60 -2.26 8.39
CA MET A 54 -15.11 -0.93 8.74
C MET A 54 -13.66 -0.97 9.24
N HIS A 55 -13.30 -1.97 10.03
CA HIS A 55 -11.91 -2.18 10.45
C HIS A 55 -11.00 -2.49 9.26
N HIS A 56 -11.45 -3.31 8.31
CA HIS A 56 -10.72 -3.60 7.08
C HIS A 56 -10.59 -2.40 6.13
N PHE A 57 -11.62 -1.58 6.04
CA PHE A 57 -11.58 -0.33 5.30
C PHE A 57 -10.58 0.65 5.93
N GLY A 58 -10.68 0.86 7.25
CA GLY A 58 -9.83 1.78 8.00
C GLY A 58 -8.34 1.41 7.95
N LYS A 59 -7.99 0.13 8.13
CA LYS A 59 -6.59 -0.31 8.03
C LYS A 59 -6.01 -0.01 6.63
N ASN A 60 -6.79 -0.23 5.57
CA ASN A 60 -6.31 0.01 4.21
C ASN A 60 -6.14 1.50 3.94
N LEU A 61 -7.04 2.35 4.44
CA LEU A 61 -6.94 3.80 4.31
C LEU A 61 -5.67 4.35 4.99
N ILE A 62 -5.34 3.86 6.19
CA ILE A 62 -4.11 4.20 6.91
C ILE A 62 -2.88 3.79 6.09
N ILE A 63 -2.88 2.58 5.52
CA ILE A 63 -1.79 2.10 4.68
C ILE A 63 -1.65 2.97 3.43
N ILE A 64 -2.75 3.32 2.74
CA ILE A 64 -2.75 4.24 1.61
C ILE A 64 -2.13 5.58 1.98
N GLY A 65 -2.48 6.15 3.14
CA GLY A 65 -1.86 7.38 3.64
C GLY A 65 -0.34 7.27 3.79
N GLY A 66 0.15 6.16 4.36
CA GLY A 66 1.58 5.88 4.45
C GLY A 66 2.26 5.71 3.09
N LEU A 67 1.61 5.07 2.13
CA LEU A 67 2.13 4.91 0.77
C LEU A 67 2.18 6.24 0.01
N LEU A 68 1.18 7.11 0.18
CA LEU A 68 1.19 8.47 -0.37
C LEU A 68 2.33 9.31 0.21
N TYR A 69 2.64 9.14 1.50
CA TYR A 69 3.84 9.73 2.10
C TYR A 69 5.12 9.23 1.40
N VAL A 70 5.26 7.92 1.17
CA VAL A 70 6.40 7.37 0.40
C VAL A 70 6.45 7.91 -1.03
N MET A 71 5.31 8.11 -1.69
CA MET A 71 5.27 8.73 -3.01
C MET A 71 5.77 10.18 -2.98
N ALA A 72 5.34 10.97 -2.00
CA ALA A 72 5.72 12.36 -1.84
C ALA A 72 7.22 12.50 -1.49
N PHE A 73 7.68 11.79 -0.47
CA PHE A 73 9.02 12.00 0.12
C PHE A 73 10.07 10.99 -0.36
N GLY A 74 9.68 9.88 -0.98
CA GLY A 74 10.58 8.83 -1.46
C GLY A 74 11.05 7.87 -0.35
N PRO A 75 12.01 6.97 -0.64
CA PRO A 75 12.45 5.88 0.25
C PRO A 75 13.36 6.29 1.42
N GLY A 76 13.69 7.58 1.58
CA GLY A 76 14.60 8.05 2.63
C GLY A 76 16.09 7.76 2.38
N LYS A 77 16.92 8.00 3.41
CA LYS A 77 18.41 7.95 3.34
C LYS A 77 19.01 6.54 3.44
N ILE A 78 18.20 5.54 3.77
CA ILE A 78 18.62 4.14 3.86
C ILE A 78 17.86 3.39 2.78
N CYS A 79 18.42 3.36 1.57
CA CYS A 79 17.82 2.68 0.43
C CYS A 79 18.90 2.10 -0.50
N LEU A 80 18.61 0.97 -1.17
CA LEU A 80 19.56 0.35 -2.11
C LEU A 80 19.91 1.27 -3.27
N SER A 81 18.94 2.07 -3.75
CA SER A 81 19.16 3.06 -4.82
C SER A 81 20.23 4.11 -4.45
N GLN A 82 20.37 4.47 -3.18
CA GLN A 82 21.42 5.41 -2.76
C GLN A 82 22.81 4.79 -2.87
N LYS A 83 22.97 3.50 -2.57
CA LYS A 83 24.24 2.79 -2.72
C LYS A 83 24.69 2.79 -4.17
N GLU A 84 23.78 2.56 -5.11
CA GLU A 84 24.06 2.63 -6.56
C GLU A 84 24.48 4.04 -7.01
N ARG A 85 23.93 5.10 -6.38
CA ARG A 85 24.26 6.49 -6.69
C ARG A 85 25.57 6.98 -6.06
N MET A 86 26.02 6.37 -4.95
CA MET A 86 27.33 6.66 -4.34
C MET A 86 28.48 5.85 -4.95
N MET A 87 28.18 4.71 -5.57
CA MET A 87 29.18 3.85 -6.23
C MET A 87 29.41 4.20 -7.71
N ARG A 88 28.70 5.20 -8.23
CA ARG A 88 28.90 5.83 -9.54
C ARG A 88 29.55 7.19 -9.33
#